data_AF-A0AAQ4EUM2-F1
#
_entry.id   AF-A0AAQ4EUM2-F1
#
_cell.length_a   1.000
_cell.length_b   1.000
_cell.length_c   1.000
_cell.angle_alpha   90.00
_cell.angle_beta   90.00
_cell.angle_gamma   90.00
#
_symmetry.space_group_name_H-M   'P 1'
#
loop_
_entity.id
_entity.type
_entity.pdbx_description
1 polymer ?
#
loop_
_entity_poly.entity_id
_entity_poly.type
_entity_poly.pdbx_seq_one_letter_code
_entity_poly.pdbx_strand_id
1 'polypeptide(L)'
;MQQPFGGFDVIMYGDMRQLPTVRASEVYKRPAAGVYNRDVLAWHHLDYFPLTQVVRQSDAVVPLLAKIGGGRALTDQEVRLLNSRFVTREEASAKCSDAVRLYFSNTDFDAYNESVAEGGRNKVVHMAPDDVYGHRSPTEKRLALERMQGLSRVESGNLPASVAFCLDKPYMLLKSVDVSDGLVNGMVGTLQELEYNVQGKVCRLCVELPA
;
A
#
# COMPACT_ATOMS: atom_id res chain seq x y z
N MET A 1 -19.69 -26.50 25.26
CA MET A 1 -19.55 -25.06 25.60
C MET A 1 -18.85 -24.37 24.44
N GLN A 2 -19.39 -23.27 23.91
CA GLN A 2 -18.65 -22.40 22.99
C GLN A 2 -17.75 -21.50 23.83
N GLN A 3 -16.43 -21.64 23.68
CA GLN A 3 -15.46 -20.70 24.24
C GLN A 3 -15.30 -19.50 23.28
N PRO A 4 -15.11 -18.27 23.78
CA PRO A 4 -14.80 -17.11 22.93
C PRO A 4 -13.63 -17.42 22.00
N PHE A 5 -13.72 -16.98 20.75
CA PHE A 5 -12.71 -17.21 19.70
C PHE A 5 -12.26 -18.68 19.55
N GLY A 6 -13.08 -19.66 19.92
CA GLY A 6 -12.72 -21.08 19.81
C GLY A 6 -11.65 -21.54 20.80
N GLY A 7 -11.41 -20.78 21.89
CA GLY A 7 -10.41 -21.09 22.91
C GLY A 7 -8.99 -20.64 22.57
N PHE A 8 -8.82 -19.84 21.51
CA PHE A 8 -7.53 -19.22 21.18
C PHE A 8 -7.31 -17.94 21.98
N ASP A 9 -6.05 -17.71 22.38
CA ASP A 9 -5.61 -16.40 22.86
C ASP A 9 -5.55 -15.43 21.68
N VAL A 10 -6.25 -14.30 21.81
CA VAL A 10 -6.36 -13.31 20.74
C VAL A 10 -5.78 -11.98 21.19
N ILE A 11 -4.79 -11.49 20.45
CA ILE A 11 -4.21 -10.15 20.62
C ILE A 11 -4.53 -9.35 19.37
N MET A 12 -5.24 -8.23 19.55
CA MET A 12 -5.55 -7.29 18.48
C MET A 12 -4.82 -5.98 18.72
N TYR A 13 -4.29 -5.38 17.65
CA TYR A 13 -3.66 -4.06 17.68
C TYR A 13 -4.08 -3.25 16.46
N GLY A 14 -4.17 -1.94 16.61
CA GLY A 14 -4.59 -1.02 15.55
C GLY A 14 -5.00 0.34 16.11
N ASP A 15 -5.37 1.25 15.23
CA ASP A 15 -5.93 2.57 15.59
C ASP A 15 -7.20 2.81 14.79
N MET A 16 -8.35 2.79 15.47
CA MET A 16 -9.67 2.97 14.85
C MET A 16 -9.88 4.37 14.27
N ARG A 17 -8.97 5.32 14.54
CA ARG A 17 -8.98 6.69 13.99
C ARG A 17 -8.21 6.81 12.68
N GLN A 18 -7.57 5.73 12.22
CA GLN A 18 -6.93 5.69 10.90
C GLN A 18 -7.96 5.38 9.81
N LEU A 19 -7.49 5.13 8.58
CA LEU A 19 -8.37 4.88 7.44
C LEU A 19 -9.34 3.72 7.73
N PRO A 20 -10.64 3.90 7.44
CA PRO A 20 -11.62 2.84 7.58
C PRO A 20 -11.35 1.75 6.53
N THR A 21 -11.97 0.59 6.74
CA THR A 21 -11.93 -0.53 5.78
C THR A 21 -12.44 -0.11 4.41
N VAL A 22 -11.72 -0.47 3.36
CA VAL A 22 -12.10 -0.13 1.98
C VAL A 22 -13.44 -0.76 1.63
N ARG A 23 -14.43 0.08 1.28
CA ARG A 23 -15.79 -0.33 0.87
C ARG A 23 -16.52 -1.22 1.90
N ALA A 24 -16.10 -1.21 3.16
CA ALA A 24 -16.77 -1.92 4.25
C ALA A 24 -17.15 -0.96 5.37
N SER A 25 -18.19 -1.34 6.12
CA SER A 25 -18.60 -0.58 7.29
C SER A 25 -17.55 -0.68 8.39
N GLU A 26 -17.30 0.42 9.10
CA GLU A 26 -16.40 0.43 10.26
C GLU A 26 -16.82 -0.64 11.27
N VAL A 27 -15.84 -1.39 11.79
CA VAL A 27 -16.08 -2.53 12.70
C VAL A 27 -16.79 -2.16 14.00
N TYR A 28 -16.76 -0.87 14.38
CA TYR A 28 -17.42 -0.33 15.56
C TYR A 28 -18.82 0.25 15.27
N LYS A 29 -19.24 0.36 14.00
CA LYS A 29 -20.61 0.74 13.66
C LYS A 29 -21.54 -0.45 13.86
N ARG A 30 -22.63 -0.24 14.59
CA ARG A 30 -23.69 -1.25 14.69
C ARG A 30 -24.32 -1.46 13.31
N PRO A 31 -24.53 -2.71 12.86
CA PRO A 31 -25.35 -2.98 11.69
C PRO A 31 -26.77 -2.41 11.87
N ALA A 32 -27.44 -2.08 10.77
CA ALA A 32 -28.84 -1.68 10.80
C ALA A 32 -29.70 -2.74 11.53
N ALA A 33 -30.70 -2.26 12.27
CA ALA A 33 -31.48 -3.03 13.25
C ALA A 33 -32.01 -4.37 12.69
N GLY A 34 -31.82 -5.45 13.45
CA GLY A 34 -32.46 -6.77 13.20
C GLY A 34 -31.52 -7.97 13.24
N VAL A 35 -30.20 -7.76 13.18
CA VAL A 35 -29.22 -8.84 13.32
C VAL A 35 -28.57 -8.74 14.69
N TYR A 36 -28.86 -9.69 15.58
CA TYR A 36 -28.04 -9.93 16.78
C TYR A 36 -26.64 -10.32 16.31
N ASN A 37 -25.78 -9.31 16.13
CA ASN A 37 -24.49 -9.55 15.55
C ASN A 37 -23.56 -10.21 16.59
N ARG A 38 -23.17 -11.46 16.35
CA ARG A 38 -22.17 -12.17 17.17
C ARG A 38 -20.84 -11.42 17.20
N ASP A 39 -20.55 -10.59 16.19
CA ASP A 39 -19.32 -9.77 16.14
C ASP A 39 -19.28 -8.71 17.24
N VAL A 40 -20.42 -8.07 17.57
CA VAL A 40 -20.50 -7.10 18.68
C VAL A 40 -20.27 -7.80 20.03
N LEU A 41 -20.68 -9.07 20.14
CA LEU A 41 -20.44 -9.89 21.32
C LEU A 41 -18.97 -10.29 21.48
N ALA A 42 -18.23 -10.46 20.37
CA ALA A 42 -16.82 -10.82 20.42
C ALA A 42 -15.94 -9.72 21.05
N TRP A 43 -16.25 -8.44 20.80
CA TRP A 43 -15.52 -7.32 21.39
C TRP A 43 -15.64 -7.24 22.92
N HIS A 44 -16.74 -7.74 23.49
CA HIS A 44 -16.94 -7.75 24.95
C HIS A 44 -16.03 -8.74 25.68
N HIS A 45 -15.39 -9.67 24.95
CA HIS A 45 -14.43 -10.61 25.50
C HIS A 45 -12.98 -10.12 25.43
N LEU A 46 -12.74 -8.91 24.93
CA LEU A 46 -11.41 -8.34 24.77
C LEU A 46 -11.16 -7.27 25.83
N ASP A 47 -9.98 -7.31 26.44
CA ASP A 47 -9.47 -6.23 27.27
C ASP A 47 -8.84 -5.13 26.41
N TYR A 48 -9.08 -3.87 26.78
CA TYR A 48 -8.58 -2.72 26.04
C TYR A 48 -7.38 -2.07 26.77
N PHE A 49 -6.23 -2.06 26.10
CA PHE A 49 -4.99 -1.47 26.60
C PHE A 49 -4.50 -0.34 25.68
N PRO A 50 -4.82 0.94 25.98
CA PRO A 50 -4.38 2.05 25.15
C PRO A 50 -2.89 2.36 25.34
N LEU A 51 -2.15 2.46 24.24
CA LEU A 51 -0.79 3.02 24.23
C LEU A 51 -0.87 4.55 24.16
N THR A 52 -0.27 5.23 25.14
CA THR A 52 -0.39 6.69 25.30
C THR A 52 0.85 7.47 24.90
N GLN A 53 2.00 6.79 24.78
CA GLN A 53 3.26 7.41 24.41
C GLN A 53 3.54 7.27 22.91
N VAL A 54 3.74 8.40 22.22
CA VAL A 54 4.21 8.42 20.83
C VAL A 54 5.73 8.25 20.83
N VAL A 55 6.20 7.16 20.23
CA VAL A 55 7.65 6.84 20.13
C VAL A 55 8.24 7.15 18.76
N ARG A 56 7.40 7.34 17.74
CA ARG A 56 7.83 7.49 16.35
C ARG A 56 8.43 8.87 16.03
N GLN A 57 7.97 9.93 16.70
CA GLN A 57 8.45 11.30 16.49
C GLN A 57 8.57 12.03 17.83
N SER A 58 9.50 12.97 17.92
CA SER A 58 9.74 13.82 19.12
C SER A 58 9.59 15.33 18.85
N ASP A 59 9.15 15.71 17.64
CA ASP A 59 8.97 17.12 17.25
C ASP A 59 7.68 17.70 17.86
N ALA A 60 7.63 19.04 17.95
CA ALA A 60 6.48 19.85 18.37
C ALA A 60 5.20 19.61 17.55
N VAL A 61 5.29 18.88 16.44
CA VAL A 61 4.17 18.47 15.58
C VAL A 61 3.42 17.24 16.14
N VAL A 62 4.00 16.49 17.09
CA VAL A 62 3.36 15.28 17.65
C VAL A 62 2.01 15.57 18.33
N PRO A 63 1.90 16.57 19.22
CA PRO A 63 0.60 16.91 19.84
C PRO A 63 -0.45 17.33 18.79
N LEU A 64 0.00 17.96 17.71
CA LEU A 64 -0.85 18.40 16.60
C LEU A 64 -1.45 17.20 15.85
N LEU A 65 -0.63 16.21 15.49
CA LEU A 65 -1.09 14.99 14.83
C LEU A 65 -2.06 14.20 15.70
N ALA A 66 -1.81 14.14 17.01
CA ALA A 66 -2.73 13.49 17.96
C ALA A 66 -4.08 14.20 18.03
N LYS A 67 -4.12 15.54 17.96
CA LYS A 67 -5.38 16.31 17.87
C LYS A 67 -6.14 16.04 16.58
N ILE A 68 -5.44 16.03 15.44
CA ILE A 68 -6.02 15.73 14.12
C ILE A 68 -6.65 14.33 14.12
N GLY A 69 -5.89 13.32 14.56
CA GLY A 69 -6.42 11.95 14.66
C GLY A 69 -7.58 11.83 15.65
N GLY A 70 -7.59 12.65 16.69
CA GLY A 70 -8.70 12.73 17.65
C GLY A 70 -9.90 13.58 17.21
N GLY A 71 -9.89 14.16 16.00
CA GLY A 71 -10.96 15.03 15.52
C GLY A 71 -11.13 16.33 16.33
N ARG A 72 -10.08 16.78 17.03
CA ARG A 72 -10.12 17.98 17.88
C ARG A 72 -9.81 19.22 17.06
N ALA A 73 -10.51 20.31 17.36
CA ALA A 73 -10.24 21.61 16.74
C ALA A 73 -8.79 22.06 17.01
N LEU A 74 -8.17 22.62 15.98
CA LEU A 74 -6.83 23.19 16.05
C LEU A 74 -6.93 24.68 16.41
N THR A 75 -5.99 25.15 17.21
CA THR A 75 -5.82 26.60 17.46
C THR A 75 -5.21 27.29 16.25
N ASP A 76 -5.35 28.62 16.15
CA ASP A 76 -4.74 29.37 15.05
C ASP A 76 -3.21 29.22 14.99
N GLN A 77 -2.54 29.08 16.14
CA GLN A 77 -1.11 28.84 16.20
C GLN A 77 -0.73 27.47 15.64
N GLU A 78 -1.54 26.44 15.93
CA GLU A 78 -1.36 25.08 15.41
C GLU A 78 -1.64 25.01 13.91
N VAL A 79 -2.66 25.72 13.42
CA VAL A 79 -2.93 25.87 11.99
C VAL A 79 -1.76 26.59 11.30
N ARG A 80 -1.22 27.66 11.89
CA ARG A 80 -0.02 28.33 11.36
C ARG A 80 1.21 27.41 11.32
N LEU A 81 1.41 26.59 12.36
CA LEU A 81 2.50 25.61 12.41
C LEU A 81 2.33 24.52 11.35
N LEU A 82 1.12 24.02 11.12
CA LEU A 82 0.84 23.09 10.04
C LEU A 82 1.11 23.76 8.69
N ASN A 83 0.62 24.98 8.54
CA ASN A 83 0.69 25.70 7.28
C ASN A 83 2.12 26.04 6.87
N SER A 84 3.02 26.26 7.84
CA SER A 84 4.44 26.51 7.57
C SER A 84 5.20 25.31 7.02
N ARG A 85 4.59 24.11 7.04
CA ARG A 85 5.14 22.89 6.47
C ARG A 85 4.61 22.59 5.07
N PHE A 86 3.64 23.35 4.56
CA PHE A 86 3.28 23.26 3.14
C PHE A 86 4.41 23.85 2.31
N VAL A 87 4.88 23.04 1.36
CA VAL A 87 5.89 23.41 0.38
C VAL A 87 5.32 23.16 -1.00
N THR A 88 5.85 23.86 -2.00
CA THR A 88 5.46 23.59 -3.38
C THR A 88 5.99 22.22 -3.85
N ARG A 89 5.50 21.72 -4.98
CA ARG A 89 5.98 20.45 -5.56
C ARG A 89 7.45 20.53 -5.95
N GLU A 90 7.87 21.68 -6.44
CA GLU A 90 9.24 21.98 -6.84
C GLU A 90 10.17 21.97 -5.63
N GLU A 91 9.76 22.63 -4.54
CA GLU A 91 10.51 22.62 -3.28
C GLU A 91 10.62 21.23 -2.67
N ALA A 92 9.53 20.46 -2.66
CA ALA A 92 9.55 19.08 -2.17
C ALA A 92 10.50 18.21 -3.01
N SER A 93 10.50 18.38 -4.32
CA SER A 93 11.38 17.65 -5.24
C SER A 93 12.85 18.02 -5.05
N ALA A 94 13.14 19.29 -4.76
CA ALA A 94 14.51 19.76 -4.50
C ALA A 94 15.04 19.35 -3.11
N LYS A 95 14.21 19.43 -2.07
CA LYS A 95 14.63 19.20 -0.67
C LYS A 95 14.51 17.74 -0.23
N CYS A 96 13.62 16.98 -0.85
CA CYS A 96 13.28 15.62 -0.43
C CYS A 96 13.04 14.72 -1.65
N SER A 97 14.00 14.69 -2.60
CA SER A 97 13.89 13.92 -3.85
C SER A 97 13.61 12.44 -3.61
N ASP A 98 14.15 11.88 -2.53
CA ASP A 98 14.11 10.44 -2.25
C ASP A 98 12.99 10.05 -1.28
N ALA A 99 12.22 11.02 -0.80
CA ALA A 99 11.15 10.75 0.15
C ALA A 99 9.90 10.21 -0.54
N VAL A 100 9.28 9.20 0.08
CA VAL A 100 8.00 8.62 -0.37
C VAL A 100 6.92 9.69 -0.44
N ARG A 101 6.23 9.75 -1.58
CA ARG A 101 5.09 10.64 -1.81
C ARG A 101 3.78 9.90 -1.53
N LEU A 102 2.92 10.52 -0.73
CA LEU A 102 1.59 10.00 -0.44
C LEU A 102 0.56 10.80 -1.22
N TYR A 103 -0.32 10.11 -1.93
CA TYR A 103 -1.41 10.68 -2.71
C TYR A 103 -2.75 10.13 -2.24
N PHE A 104 -3.79 10.94 -2.41
CA PHE A 104 -5.15 10.51 -2.10
C PHE A 104 -5.71 9.53 -3.13
N SER A 105 -5.39 9.74 -4.41
CA SER A 105 -5.91 8.93 -5.52
C SER A 105 -4.81 8.11 -6.19
N ASN A 106 -5.19 6.94 -6.73
CA ASN A 106 -4.29 6.13 -7.55
C ASN A 106 -3.90 6.86 -8.85
N THR A 107 -4.80 7.69 -9.40
CA THR A 107 -4.50 8.48 -10.60
C THR A 107 -3.34 9.45 -10.37
N ASP A 108 -3.34 10.18 -9.25
CA ASP A 108 -2.25 11.11 -8.93
C ASP A 108 -0.94 10.36 -8.62
N PHE A 109 -1.05 9.21 -7.94
CA PHE A 109 0.08 8.32 -7.68
C PHE A 109 0.70 7.78 -8.97
N ASP A 110 -0.12 7.30 -9.90
CA ASP A 110 0.33 6.75 -11.17
C ASP A 110 0.98 7.84 -12.02
N ALA A 111 0.35 9.01 -12.15
CA ALA A 111 0.91 10.15 -12.88
C ALA A 111 2.27 10.60 -12.32
N TYR A 112 2.43 10.61 -10.99
CA TYR A 112 3.71 10.93 -10.37
C TYR A 112 4.77 9.88 -10.71
N ASN A 113 4.49 8.60 -10.50
CA ASN A 113 5.47 7.53 -10.76
C ASN A 113 5.83 7.42 -12.25
N GLU A 114 4.89 7.66 -13.15
CA GLU A 114 5.15 7.74 -14.59
C GLU A 114 6.13 8.88 -14.91
N SER A 115 5.91 10.07 -14.35
CA SER A 115 6.83 11.21 -14.53
C SER A 115 8.24 10.94 -13.97
N VAL A 116 8.34 10.23 -12.84
CA VAL A 116 9.63 9.81 -12.26
C VAL A 116 10.31 8.79 -13.16
N ALA A 117 9.55 7.86 -13.74
CA ALA A 117 10.07 6.84 -14.65
C ALA A 117 10.52 7.42 -15.99
N GLU A 118 9.82 8.44 -16.53
CA GLU A 118 10.22 9.16 -17.74
C GLU A 118 11.59 9.83 -17.62
N GLY A 119 11.90 10.41 -16.46
CA GLY A 119 13.22 10.95 -16.14
C GLY A 119 14.23 9.90 -15.66
N GLY A 120 13.86 8.62 -15.62
CA GLY A 120 14.65 7.55 -15.01
C GLY A 120 15.81 7.09 -15.90
N ARG A 121 16.98 6.86 -15.28
CA ARG A 121 18.14 6.26 -15.95
C ARG A 121 17.84 4.82 -16.33
N ASN A 122 18.23 4.43 -17.56
CA ASN A 122 18.09 3.06 -18.08
C ASN A 122 16.66 2.51 -17.95
N LYS A 123 15.66 3.35 -18.25
CA LYS A 123 14.25 2.95 -18.26
C LYS A 123 14.03 1.76 -19.20
N VAL A 124 13.51 0.66 -18.66
CA VAL A 124 13.04 -0.49 -19.42
C VAL A 124 11.59 -0.76 -19.07
N VAL A 125 10.71 -0.73 -20.08
CA VAL A 125 9.30 -1.13 -19.89
C VAL A 125 9.21 -2.63 -20.11
N HIS A 126 8.87 -3.35 -19.04
CA HIS A 126 8.63 -4.79 -19.09
C HIS A 126 7.13 -5.07 -19.13
N MET A 127 6.67 -5.74 -20.18
CA MET A 127 5.29 -6.21 -20.30
C MET A 127 5.17 -7.57 -19.62
N ALA A 128 4.14 -7.76 -18.79
CA ALA A 128 3.85 -9.04 -18.17
C ALA A 128 3.55 -10.09 -19.26
N PRO A 129 4.21 -11.26 -19.24
CA PRO A 129 3.84 -12.37 -20.10
C PRO A 129 2.55 -13.02 -19.56
N ASP A 130 1.50 -13.02 -20.38
CA ASP A 130 0.23 -13.68 -20.06
C ASP A 130 0.09 -15.00 -20.81
N ASP A 131 -0.18 -16.08 -20.08
CA ASP A 131 -0.47 -17.39 -20.63
C ASP A 131 -1.87 -17.88 -20.20
N VAL A 132 -2.61 -18.43 -21.16
CA VAL A 132 -3.94 -18.99 -20.96
C VAL A 132 -3.90 -20.50 -21.17
N TYR A 133 -4.32 -21.26 -20.16
CA TYR A 133 -4.40 -22.71 -20.19
C TYR A 133 -5.88 -23.17 -20.29
N GLY A 134 -6.11 -24.35 -20.86
CA GLY A 134 -7.45 -24.97 -20.89
C GLY A 134 -8.41 -24.45 -21.96
N HIS A 135 -7.93 -23.68 -22.95
CA HIS A 135 -8.75 -23.21 -24.07
C HIS A 135 -8.98 -24.33 -25.11
N ARG A 136 -10.16 -24.33 -25.75
CA ARG A 136 -10.55 -25.32 -26.77
C ARG A 136 -10.31 -24.83 -28.20
N SER A 137 -10.07 -23.52 -28.38
CA SER A 137 -9.79 -22.94 -29.69
C SER A 137 -8.84 -21.73 -29.61
N PRO A 138 -8.16 -21.36 -30.70
CA PRO A 138 -7.36 -20.13 -30.77
C PRO A 138 -8.19 -18.86 -30.52
N THR A 139 -9.45 -18.85 -30.95
CA THR A 139 -10.39 -17.74 -30.73
C THR A 139 -10.69 -17.54 -29.25
N GLU A 140 -10.93 -18.63 -28.52
CA GLU A 140 -11.16 -18.60 -27.07
C GLU A 140 -9.92 -18.09 -26.31
N LYS A 141 -8.73 -18.54 -26.72
CA LYS A 141 -7.46 -18.02 -26.19
C LYS A 141 -7.33 -16.51 -26.37
N ARG A 142 -7.60 -16.01 -27.59
CA ARG A 142 -7.51 -14.57 -27.90
C ARG A 142 -8.49 -13.76 -27.06
N LEU A 143 -9.75 -14.19 -26.96
CA LEU A 143 -10.78 -13.50 -26.16
C LEU A 143 -10.42 -13.48 -24.67
N ALA A 144 -9.80 -14.55 -24.15
CA ALA A 144 -9.32 -14.58 -22.77
C ALA A 144 -8.18 -13.58 -22.53
N LEU A 145 -7.21 -13.50 -23.44
CA LEU A 145 -6.12 -12.51 -23.37
C LEU A 145 -6.64 -11.07 -23.47
N GLU A 146 -7.59 -10.79 -24.37
CA GLU A 146 -8.24 -9.47 -24.48
C GLU A 146 -8.96 -9.08 -23.20
N ARG A 147 -9.61 -10.04 -22.52
CA ARG A 147 -10.22 -9.81 -21.20
C ARG A 147 -9.19 -9.52 -20.13
N MET A 148 -8.06 -10.23 -20.10
CA MET A 148 -6.99 -9.99 -19.13
C MET A 148 -6.43 -8.57 -19.24
N GLN A 149 -6.26 -8.07 -20.46
CA GLN A 149 -5.81 -6.68 -20.71
C GLN A 149 -6.81 -5.62 -20.21
N GLY A 150 -8.08 -5.97 -20.10
CA GLY A 150 -9.14 -5.09 -19.61
C GLY A 150 -9.41 -5.17 -18.10
N LEU A 151 -8.70 -6.03 -17.36
CA LEU A 151 -8.91 -6.17 -15.91
C LEU A 151 -8.48 -4.91 -15.17
N SER A 152 -9.27 -4.49 -14.19
CA SER A 152 -8.84 -3.48 -13.23
C SER A 152 -7.72 -4.02 -12.33
N ARG A 153 -6.95 -3.13 -11.69
CA ARG A 153 -5.92 -3.51 -10.70
C ARG A 153 -6.44 -4.44 -9.61
N VAL A 154 -7.68 -4.23 -9.15
CA VAL A 154 -8.28 -5.08 -8.11
C VAL A 154 -8.51 -6.49 -8.65
N GLU A 155 -9.01 -6.60 -9.88
CA GLU A 155 -9.26 -7.89 -10.54
C GLU A 155 -7.96 -8.62 -10.91
N SER A 156 -6.88 -7.89 -11.20
CA SER A 156 -5.55 -8.48 -11.45
C SER A 156 -4.77 -8.80 -10.17
N GLY A 157 -5.38 -8.63 -8.99
CA GLY A 157 -4.71 -8.86 -7.70
C GLY A 157 -3.55 -7.89 -7.46
N ASN A 158 -3.73 -6.64 -7.87
CA ASN A 158 -2.79 -5.53 -7.86
C ASN A 158 -1.52 -5.75 -8.68
N LEU A 159 -1.49 -6.73 -9.59
CA LEU A 159 -0.38 -6.89 -10.52
C LEU A 159 -0.61 -6.04 -11.77
N PRO A 160 0.30 -5.13 -12.12
CA PRO A 160 0.17 -4.33 -13.33
C PRO A 160 0.53 -5.14 -14.58
N ALA A 161 -0.10 -4.82 -15.71
CA ALA A 161 0.22 -5.43 -17.01
C ALA A 161 1.61 -5.03 -17.54
N SER A 162 2.17 -3.94 -17.04
CA SER A 162 3.51 -3.50 -17.35
C SER A 162 4.17 -2.82 -16.16
N VAL A 163 5.50 -2.89 -16.10
CA VAL A 163 6.30 -2.19 -15.09
C VAL A 163 7.43 -1.45 -15.80
N ALA A 164 7.60 -0.17 -15.48
CA ALA A 164 8.77 0.59 -15.89
C ALA A 164 9.88 0.39 -14.84
N PHE A 165 10.96 -0.28 -15.23
CA PHE A 165 12.16 -0.45 -14.44
C PHE A 165 13.15 0.67 -14.70
N CYS A 166 13.52 1.41 -13.66
CA CYS A 166 14.49 2.47 -13.67
C CYS A 166 15.51 2.19 -12.57
N LEU A 167 16.80 2.20 -12.92
CA LEU A 167 17.84 1.99 -11.91
C LEU A 167 17.81 3.10 -10.86
N ASP A 168 18.26 2.77 -9.67
CA ASP A 168 18.40 3.68 -8.54
C ASP A 168 17.03 4.22 -8.04
N LYS A 169 15.93 3.52 -8.34
CA LYS A 169 14.57 3.85 -7.89
C LYS A 169 13.99 2.80 -6.94
N PRO A 170 13.12 3.21 -6.00
CA PRO A 170 12.47 2.29 -5.06
C PRO A 170 11.33 1.52 -5.72
N TYR A 171 11.24 0.23 -5.41
CA TYR A 171 10.16 -0.67 -5.81
C TYR A 171 9.62 -1.44 -4.61
N MET A 172 8.32 -1.67 -4.57
CA MET A 172 7.64 -2.41 -3.51
C MET A 172 7.20 -3.79 -4.01
N LEU A 173 7.46 -4.83 -3.21
CA LEU A 173 6.87 -6.15 -3.43
C LEU A 173 5.37 -6.10 -3.13
N LEU A 174 4.55 -6.44 -4.11
CA LEU A 174 3.09 -6.49 -3.97
C LEU A 174 2.57 -7.86 -3.51
N LYS A 175 3.43 -8.89 -3.58
CA LYS A 175 3.15 -10.26 -3.17
C LYS A 175 4.38 -10.84 -2.48
N SER A 176 4.15 -11.65 -1.44
CA SER A 176 5.22 -12.37 -0.77
C SER A 176 5.84 -13.39 -1.70
N VAL A 177 7.17 -13.41 -1.78
CA VAL A 177 7.96 -14.33 -2.59
C VAL A 177 8.51 -15.44 -1.71
N ASP A 178 9.18 -15.05 -0.62
CA ASP A 178 9.76 -15.97 0.35
C ASP A 178 9.63 -15.39 1.76
N VAL A 179 8.82 -16.02 2.61
CA VAL A 179 8.57 -15.55 3.97
C VAL A 179 9.74 -15.86 4.91
N SER A 180 10.48 -16.95 4.66
CA SER A 180 11.68 -17.33 5.43
C SER A 180 12.78 -16.30 5.28
N ASP A 181 12.95 -15.78 4.05
CA ASP A 181 13.98 -14.79 3.73
C ASP A 181 13.50 -13.35 3.91
N GLY A 182 12.29 -13.14 4.45
CA GLY A 182 11.73 -11.81 4.73
C GLY A 182 11.23 -11.06 3.49
N LEU A 183 11.18 -11.70 2.31
CA LEU A 183 10.66 -11.15 1.05
C LEU A 183 9.12 -11.18 1.04
N VAL A 184 8.53 -10.30 1.84
CA VAL A 184 7.09 -10.22 2.06
C VAL A 184 6.44 -9.05 1.33
N ASN A 185 5.13 -9.13 1.10
CA ASN A 185 4.33 -8.01 0.61
C ASN A 185 4.56 -6.74 1.46
N GLY A 186 4.77 -5.61 0.78
CA GLY A 186 5.05 -4.31 1.40
C GLY A 186 6.53 -4.00 1.58
N MET A 187 7.43 -4.97 1.36
CA MET A 187 8.86 -4.72 1.38
C MET A 187 9.26 -3.78 0.24
N VAL A 188 10.04 -2.76 0.55
CA VAL A 188 10.56 -1.78 -0.41
C VAL A 188 12.06 -1.96 -0.54
N GLY A 189 12.58 -1.97 -1.76
CA GLY A 189 14.00 -1.97 -2.04
C GLY A 189 14.35 -1.13 -3.26
N THR A 190 15.63 -0.85 -3.46
CA THR A 190 16.15 -0.03 -4.56
C THR A 190 16.65 -0.93 -5.69
N LEU A 191 16.18 -0.70 -6.92
CA LEU A 191 16.64 -1.47 -8.07
C LEU A 191 18.07 -1.05 -8.47
N GLN A 192 19.02 -1.98 -8.39
CA GLN A 192 20.44 -1.73 -8.70
C GLN A 192 20.82 -2.19 -10.10
N GLU A 193 20.32 -3.34 -10.52
CA GLU A 193 20.70 -3.94 -11.81
C GLU A 193 19.55 -4.74 -12.44
N LEU A 194 19.58 -4.81 -13.77
CA LEU A 194 18.71 -5.65 -14.59
C LEU A 194 19.56 -6.68 -15.33
N GLU A 195 19.26 -7.96 -15.14
CA GLU A 195 19.84 -9.02 -15.97
C GLU A 195 18.91 -9.34 -17.14
N TYR A 196 19.53 -9.58 -18.30
CA TYR A 196 18.83 -9.90 -19.54
C TYR A 196 19.13 -11.32 -19.98
N ASN A 197 18.12 -11.99 -20.52
CA ASN A 197 18.32 -13.27 -21.19
C ASN A 197 18.95 -13.09 -22.58
N VAL A 198 19.24 -14.20 -23.25
CA VAL A 198 19.82 -14.22 -24.61
C VAL A 198 18.95 -13.52 -25.68
N GLN A 199 17.67 -13.27 -25.38
CA GLN A 199 16.73 -12.56 -26.26
C GLN A 199 16.62 -11.07 -25.92
N GLY A 200 17.44 -10.57 -24.99
CA GLY A 200 17.40 -9.16 -24.54
C GLY A 200 16.19 -8.81 -23.66
N LYS A 201 15.48 -9.81 -23.11
CA LYS A 201 14.38 -9.57 -22.17
C LYS A 201 14.90 -9.62 -20.73
N VAL A 202 14.44 -8.68 -19.91
CA VAL A 202 14.70 -8.70 -18.46
C VAL A 202 14.24 -10.03 -17.88
N CYS A 203 15.14 -10.72 -17.18
CA CYS A 203 14.87 -12.01 -16.56
C CYS A 203 15.15 -12.04 -15.05
N ARG A 204 16.01 -11.14 -14.54
CA ARG A 204 16.21 -10.97 -13.09
C ARG A 204 16.37 -9.49 -12.72
N LEU A 205 15.95 -9.19 -11.50
CA LEU A 205 16.05 -7.88 -10.87
C LEU A 205 16.99 -8.02 -9.67
N CYS A 206 18.06 -7.23 -9.63
CA CYS A 206 18.91 -7.13 -8.45
C CYS A 206 18.44 -5.94 -7.62
N VAL A 207 17.82 -6.21 -6.47
CA VAL A 207 17.23 -5.20 -5.60
C VAL A 207 18.00 -5.15 -4.28
N GLU A 208 18.46 -3.96 -3.92
CA GLU A 208 19.04 -3.69 -2.61
C GLU A 208 17.93 -3.45 -1.60
N LEU A 209 17.90 -4.24 -0.54
CA LEU A 209 16.90 -4.16 0.52
C LEU A 209 17.44 -3.30 1.67
N PRO A 210 16.61 -2.44 2.30
CA PRO A 210 17.02 -1.67 3.46
C PRO A 210 17.41 -2.62 4.60
N ALA A 211 18.55 -2.33 5.23
CA ALA A 211 19.08 -3.05 6.39
C ALA A 211 18.21 -2.89 7.64
#